data_AF-A0A5E4D731-F1
#
_entry.id   AF-A0A5E4D731-F1
#
_cell.length_a   1.000
_cell.length_b   1.000
_cell.length_c   1.000
_cell.angle_alpha   90.00
_cell.angle_beta   90.00
_cell.angle_gamma   90.00
#
_symmetry.space_group_name_H-M   'P 1'
#
loop_
_entity.id
_entity.type
_entity.pdbx_description
1 polymer ?
#
loop_
_entity_poly.entity_id
_entity_poly.type
_entity_poly.pdbx_seq_one_letter_code
_entity_poly.pdbx_strand_id
1 'polypeptide(L)' 'RAQSDELEKIEKHGRSSKDKENAKSLDKPEQFLYELSLIPNFSERVFCILFQSTFSESICSIRRKLELLQKLCE' A
#
# COMPACT_ATOMS: atom_id res chain seq x y z
N ARG A 1 6.03 -2.16 0.08
CA ARG A 1 5.07 -3.29 0.06
C ARG A 1 5.76 -4.47 0.73
N ALA A 2 5.05 -5.21 1.59
CA ALA A 2 5.58 -6.43 2.18
C ALA A 2 6.00 -7.42 1.09
N GLN A 3 7.24 -7.90 1.13
CA GLN A 3 7.68 -8.94 0.20
C GLN A 3 7.19 -10.30 0.68
N SER A 4 6.97 -11.22 -0.27
CA SER A 4 6.43 -12.55 0.04
C SER A 4 7.36 -13.36 0.93
N ASP A 5 8.67 -13.23 0.77
CA ASP A 5 9.67 -13.93 1.60
C ASP A 5 9.75 -13.35 3.02
N GLU A 6 9.56 -12.03 3.17
CA GLU A 6 9.48 -11.36 4.48
C GLU A 6 8.23 -11.83 5.24
N LEU A 7 7.07 -11.83 4.59
CA LEU A 7 5.81 -12.29 5.20
C LEU A 7 5.85 -13.77 5.56
N GLU A 8 6.45 -14.60 4.72
CA GLU A 8 6.57 -16.03 5.00
C GLU A 8 7.40 -16.28 6.28
N LYS A 9 8.49 -15.52 6.50
CA LYS A 9 9.29 -15.60 7.73
C LYS A 9 8.48 -15.18 8.95
N ILE A 10 7.74 -14.07 8.85
CA ILE A 10 6.91 -13.54 9.93
C ILE A 10 5.78 -14.50 10.29
N GLU A 11 5.09 -15.07 9.30
CA GLU A 11 4.02 -16.05 9.53
C GLU A 11 4.55 -17.36 10.12
N LYS A 12 5.69 -17.87 9.63
CA LYS A 12 6.32 -19.07 10.20
C LYS A 12 6.71 -18.85 11.65
N HIS A 13 7.24 -17.67 11.97
CA HIS A 13 7.55 -17.28 13.35
C HIS A 13 6.28 -17.22 14.20
N GLY A 14 5.22 -16.58 13.73
CA GLY A 14 3.94 -16.50 14.44
C GLY A 14 3.28 -17.86 14.70
N ARG A 15 3.38 -18.80 13.76
CA ARG A 15 2.88 -20.19 13.93
C ARG A 15 3.73 -20.96 14.94
N SER A 16 5.05 -20.90 14.83
CA SER A 16 5.98 -21.65 15.70
C SER A 16 6.03 -21.11 17.13
N SER A 17 5.66 -19.84 17.33
CA SER A 17 5.68 -19.16 18.62
C SER A 17 4.46 -19.45 19.48
N LYS A 18 3.32 -19.88 18.90
CA LYS A 18 2.10 -20.23 19.65
C LYS A 18 2.28 -21.45 20.57
N ASP A 19 3.23 -22.32 20.26
CA ASP A 19 3.48 -23.57 20.97
C ASP A 19 4.63 -23.48 21.99
N LYS A 20 5.25 -22.30 22.17
CA LYS A 20 6.41 -22.11 23.05
C LYS A 20 6.23 -20.90 23.96
N GLU A 21 6.11 -21.13 25.27
CA GLU A 21 5.92 -20.09 26.30
C GLU A 21 7.03 -19.01 26.33
N ASN A 22 8.20 -19.26 25.72
CA ASN A 22 9.35 -18.35 25.67
C ASN A 22 9.71 -17.88 24.25
N ALA A 23 8.77 -17.94 23.30
CA ALA A 23 9.05 -17.45 21.95
C ALA A 23 9.25 -15.93 21.94
N LYS A 24 10.33 -15.49 21.29
CA LYS A 24 10.65 -14.07 21.12
C LYS A 24 9.51 -13.40 20.34
N SER A 25 8.96 -12.30 20.83
CA SER A 25 7.93 -11.55 20.09
C SER A 25 8.50 -11.00 18.78
N LEU A 26 7.64 -10.79 17.78
CA LEU A 26 7.99 -10.00 16.60
C LEU A 26 8.48 -8.62 17.05
N ASP A 27 9.43 -8.05 16.31
CA ASP A 27 9.81 -6.67 16.53
C ASP A 27 8.71 -5.72 15.99
N LYS A 28 8.81 -4.43 16.35
CA LYS A 28 7.77 -3.46 15.96
C LYS A 28 7.61 -3.31 14.44
N PRO A 29 8.69 -3.23 13.63
CA PRO A 29 8.59 -3.25 12.17
C PRO A 29 7.90 -4.50 11.60
N GLU A 30 8.26 -5.69 12.07
CA GLU A 30 7.67 -6.96 11.64
C GLU A 30 6.19 -7.05 12.01
N GLN A 31 5.84 -6.62 13.24
CA GLN A 31 4.45 -6.55 13.68
C GLN A 31 3.63 -5.61 12.79
N PHE A 32 4.15 -4.41 12.51
CA PHE A 32 3.49 -3.47 11.60
C PHE A 32 3.30 -4.07 10.20
N LEU A 33 4.33 -4.74 9.66
CA LEU A 33 4.26 -5.37 8.34
C LEU A 33 3.23 -6.50 8.28
N TYR A 34 3.13 -7.30 9.35
CA TYR A 34 2.11 -8.33 9.50
C TYR A 34 0.71 -7.72 9.57
N GLU A 35 0.50 -6.69 10.38
CA GLU A 35 -0.80 -6.02 10.49
C GLU A 35 -1.24 -5.43 9.13
N LEU A 36 -0.31 -4.91 8.33
CA LEU A 36 -0.61 -4.49 6.96
C LEU A 36 -1.01 -5.64 6.05
N SER A 37 -0.41 -6.82 6.17
CA SER A 37 -0.75 -7.98 5.32
C SER A 37 -2.13 -8.54 5.60
N LEU A 38 -2.64 -8.37 6.81
CA LEU A 38 -4.01 -8.75 7.19
C LEU A 38 -5.08 -7.86 6.54
N ILE A 39 -4.71 -6.71 5.98
CA ILE A 39 -5.64 -5.82 5.30
C ILE A 39 -6.02 -6.44 3.94
N PRO A 40 -7.30 -6.75 3.69
CA PRO A 40 -7.73 -7.30 2.42
C PRO A 40 -7.49 -6.29 1.29
N ASN A 41 -6.95 -6.77 0.17
CA ASN A 41 -6.67 -5.97 -1.03
C ASN A 41 -5.85 -4.71 -0.70
N PHE A 42 -4.85 -4.83 0.18
CA PHE A 42 -4.06 -3.69 0.66
C PHE A 42 -3.49 -2.83 -0.48
N SER A 43 -2.92 -3.48 -1.50
CA SER A 43 -2.27 -2.76 -2.61
C SER A 43 -3.28 -1.95 -3.42
N GLU A 44 -4.44 -2.55 -3.70
CA GLU A 44 -5.54 -1.95 -4.44
C GLU A 44 -6.13 -0.77 -3.65
N ARG A 45 -6.30 -0.94 -2.34
CA ARG A 45 -6.81 0.14 -1.47
C ARG A 45 -5.85 1.33 -1.40
N VAL A 46 -4.55 1.07 -1.24
CA VAL A 46 -3.53 2.14 -1.29
C VAL A 46 -3.55 2.84 -2.65
N PHE A 47 -3.63 2.08 -3.74
CA PHE A 47 -3.78 2.64 -5.08
C PHE A 47 -5.01 3.54 -5.20
N CYS A 48 -6.19 3.07 -4.75
CA CYS A 48 -7.42 3.86 -4.78
C CYS A 48 -7.30 5.15 -3.96
N ILE A 49 -6.70 5.10 -2.77
CA ILE A 49 -6.49 6.29 -1.93
C ILE A 49 -5.60 7.31 -2.65
N LEU A 50 -4.47 6.86 -3.21
CA LEU A 50 -3.53 7.72 -3.94
C LEU A 50 -4.16 8.28 -5.22
N PHE A 51 -4.91 7.47 -5.95
CA PHE A 51 -5.65 7.90 -7.12
C PHE A 51 -6.68 8.96 -6.73
N GLN A 52 -7.51 8.70 -5.73
CA GLN A 52 -8.55 9.63 -5.28
C GLN A 52 -7.97 10.97 -4.82
N SER A 53 -6.82 10.97 -4.13
CA SER A 53 -6.19 12.20 -3.64
C SER A 53 -5.58 13.06 -4.76
N THR A 54 -5.19 12.45 -5.89
CA THR A 54 -4.47 13.14 -6.98
C THR A 54 -5.28 13.32 -8.26
N PHE A 55 -6.41 12.62 -8.40
CA PHE A 55 -7.18 12.58 -9.64
C PHE A 55 -7.70 13.95 -10.06
N SER A 56 -8.29 14.70 -9.12
CA SER A 56 -8.90 16.00 -9.42
C SER A 56 -7.86 17.01 -9.92
N GLU A 57 -6.66 17.01 -9.36
CA GLU A 57 -5.58 17.89 -9.81
C GLU A 57 -5.08 17.46 -11.19
N SER A 58 -4.90 16.15 -11.38
CA SER A 58 -4.43 15.57 -12.65
C SER A 58 -5.38 15.89 -13.80
N ILE A 59 -6.70 15.69 -13.62
CA ILE A 59 -7.68 15.98 -14.68
C ILE A 59 -7.80 17.49 -14.96
N CYS A 60 -7.72 18.33 -13.93
CA CYS A 60 -7.68 19.78 -14.10
C CYS A 60 -6.46 20.24 -14.90
N SER A 61 -5.29 19.64 -14.63
CA SER A 61 -4.05 19.92 -15.36
C SER A 61 -4.17 19.53 -16.83
N ILE A 62 -4.74 18.36 -17.13
CA ILE A 62 -4.99 17.90 -18.51
C ILE A 62 -5.97 18.84 -19.22
N ARG A 63 -7.10 19.16 -18.59
CA ARG A 63 -8.11 20.07 -19.17
C ARG A 63 -7.52 21.43 -19.52
N ARG A 64 -6.75 22.04 -18.63
CA ARG A 64 -6.09 23.33 -18.89
C ARG A 64 -5.16 23.27 -20.09
N LYS A 65 -4.37 22.18 -20.24
CA LYS A 65 -3.49 22.01 -21.40
C LYS A 65 -4.29 21.90 -22.70
N LEU A 66 -5.40 21.17 -22.70
CA LEU A 66 -6.28 21.05 -23.86
C LEU A 66 -6.97 22.38 -24.22
N GLU A 67 -7.47 23.11 -23.22
CA GLU A 67 -8.08 24.44 -23.41
C GLU A 67 -7.07 25.44 -24.02
N LEU A 68 -5.81 25.39 -23.60
CA LEU A 68 -4.75 26.21 -24.18
C LEU A 68 -4.46 25.85 -25.64
N LEU A 69 -4.40 24.56 -25.95
CA LEU A 69 -4.22 24.10 -27.33
C LEU A 69 -5.37 24.53 -28.23
N GLN A 70 -6.62 24.39 -27.77
CA GLN A 70 -7.79 24.80 -28.53
C GLN A 70 -7.74 26.30 -28.87
N LYS A 71 -7.41 27.16 -27.91
CA LYS A 71 -7.29 28.62 -28.12
C LYS A 71 -6.19 29.03 -29.10
N LEU A 72 -5.18 28.20 -29.33
CA LEU A 72 -4.11 28.47 -30.29
C LEU A 72 -4.46 28.01 -31.71
N CYS A 73 -5.44 27.13 -31.84
CA CYS A 73 -5.90 26.58 -33.12
C CYS A 73 -7.15 27.27 -33.68
N GLU A 74 -7.79 28.12 -32.87
CA GLU A 74 -8.81 29.11 -33.30
C GLU A 74 -8.13 30.40 -33.79
#